data_AF-A0A2V7XBI3-F1
#
_entry.id   AF-A0A2V7XBI3-F1
#
_cell.length_a   1.000
_cell.length_b   1.000
_cell.length_c   1.000
_cell.angle_alpha   90.00
_cell.angle_beta   90.00
_cell.angle_gamma   90.00
#
_symmetry.space_group_name_H-M   'P 1'
#
loop_
_entity.id
_entity.type
_entity.pdbx_description
1 polymer ?
#
loop_
_entity_poly.entity_id
_entity_poly.type
_entity_poly.pdbx_seq_one_letter_code
_entity_poly.pdbx_strand_id
1 'polypeptide(L)'
;MGKAFVAVIVVLVLIALIFFGQYVGVRNTLVTKNEAVKAAWSQVDIVLQRRADLIPNLVETVRGYAKQEQTVFGDIAKARSALLSAGTPQQKIAANGQL
;
A
#
# COMPACT_ATOMS: atom_id res chain seq x y z
N MET A 1 -12.68 71.01 16.37
CA MET A 1 -12.03 69.81 15.79
C MET A 1 -12.21 68.55 16.65
N GLY A 2 -13.41 68.31 17.22
CA GLY A 2 -13.56 67.28 18.28
C GLY A 2 -14.28 65.98 17.88
N LYS A 3 -15.19 66.02 16.89
CA LYS A 3 -16.06 64.88 16.57
C LYS A 3 -15.77 64.26 15.20
N ALA A 4 -15.48 65.08 14.19
CA ALA A 4 -15.13 64.60 12.84
C ALA A 4 -13.80 63.83 12.81
N PHE A 5 -12.79 64.31 13.55
CA PHE A 5 -11.50 63.62 13.66
C PHE A 5 -11.63 62.26 14.36
N VAL A 6 -12.41 62.21 15.46
CA VAL A 6 -12.71 60.96 16.16
C VAL A 6 -13.49 59.99 15.27
N ALA A 7 -14.46 60.48 14.49
CA ALA A 7 -15.20 59.66 13.54
C ALA A 7 -14.28 59.04 12.46
N VAL A 8 -13.33 59.81 11.93
CA VAL A 8 -12.35 59.30 10.94
C VAL A 8 -11.45 58.21 11.55
N ILE A 9 -10.97 58.40 12.78
CA ILE A 9 -10.16 57.38 13.47
C ILE A 9 -10.97 56.10 13.70
N VAL A 10 -12.22 56.22 14.16
CA VAL A 10 -13.09 55.06 14.40
C VAL A 10 -13.32 54.27 13.11
N VAL A 11 -13.56 54.96 11.99
CA VAL A 11 -13.71 54.32 10.67
C VAL A 11 -12.42 53.61 10.25
N LEU A 12 -11.26 54.24 10.42
CA LEU A 12 -9.96 53.61 10.10
C LEU A 12 -9.69 52.36 10.95
N VAL A 13 -9.99 52.41 12.25
CA VAL A 13 -9.83 51.26 13.14
C VAL A 13 -10.79 50.12 12.75
N LEU A 14 -12.04 50.42 12.42
CA LEU A 14 -12.99 49.42 11.93
C LEU A 14 -12.52 48.77 10.64
N ILE A 15 -12.01 49.56 9.69
CA ILE A 15 -11.46 49.05 8.44
C ILE A 15 -10.26 48.14 8.71
N ALA A 16 -9.33 48.55 9.58
CA ALA A 16 -8.17 47.74 9.95
C ALA A 16 -8.58 46.41 10.60
N LEU A 17 -9.58 46.42 11.49
CA LEU A 17 -10.09 45.21 12.13
C LEU A 17 -10.74 44.24 11.13
N ILE A 18 -11.49 44.76 10.15
CA ILE A 18 -12.09 43.94 9.08
C ILE A 18 -10.99 43.26 8.27
N PHE A 19 -9.99 44.01 7.79
CA PHE A 19 -8.89 43.43 7.01
C PHE A 19 -8.06 42.43 7.81
N PHE A 20 -7.79 42.73 9.08
CA PHE A 20 -7.07 41.81 9.97
C PHE A 20 -7.86 40.51 10.21
N GLY A 21 -9.17 40.60 10.45
CA GLY A 21 -10.04 39.45 10.61
C GLY A 21 -10.08 38.55 9.37
N GLN A 22 -10.16 39.14 8.18
CA GLN A 22 -10.08 38.40 6.91
C GLN A 22 -8.73 37.70 6.75
N TYR A 23 -7.63 38.38 7.04
CA TYR A 23 -6.29 37.81 6.95
C TYR A 23 -6.11 36.58 7.85
N VAL A 24 -6.55 36.67 9.12
CA VAL A 24 -6.50 35.54 10.06
C VAL A 24 -7.41 34.39 9.60
N GLY A 25 -8.61 34.68 9.11
CA GLY A 25 -9.56 33.67 8.63
C GLY A 25 -9.02 32.87 7.43
N VAL A 26 -8.39 33.55 6.47
CA VAL A 26 -7.76 32.90 5.31
C VAL A 26 -6.60 32.02 5.75
N ARG A 27 -5.73 32.52 6.65
CA ARG A 27 -4.59 31.76 7.17
C ARG A 27 -5.03 30.50 7.89
N ASN A 28 -6.04 30.58 8.76
CA ASN A 28 -6.57 29.42 9.47
C ASN A 28 -7.10 28.37 8.49
N THR A 29 -7.88 28.80 7.48
CA THR A 29 -8.43 27.88 6.47
C THR A 29 -7.32 27.18 5.68
N LEU A 30 -6.26 27.90 5.29
CA LEU A 30 -5.12 27.33 4.58
C LEU A 30 -4.36 26.32 5.43
N VAL A 31 -4.13 26.63 6.72
CA VAL A 31 -3.49 25.69 7.66
C VAL A 31 -4.35 24.43 7.82
N THR A 32 -5.65 24.56 8.04
CA THR A 32 -6.56 23.41 8.15
C THR A 32 -6.53 22.53 6.90
N LYS A 33 -6.52 23.13 5.71
CA LYS A 33 -6.41 22.39 4.45
C LYS A 33 -5.05 21.67 4.32
N ASN A 34 -3.96 22.33 4.70
CA ASN A 34 -2.63 21.72 4.68
C ASN A 34 -2.54 20.52 5.63
N GLU A 35 -3.10 20.63 6.83
CA GLU A 35 -3.12 19.51 7.78
C GLU A 35 -4.00 18.36 7.28
N ALA A 36 -5.14 18.65 6.62
CA ALA A 36 -5.95 17.62 5.98
C ALA A 36 -5.19 16.87 4.88
N VAL A 37 -4.40 17.58 4.06
CA VAL A 37 -3.54 16.95 3.04
C VAL A 37 -2.46 16.07 3.68
N LYS A 38 -1.80 16.53 4.74
CA LYS A 38 -0.81 15.72 5.48
C LYS A 38 -1.42 14.47 6.09
N ALA A 39 -2.61 14.59 6.68
CA ALA A 39 -3.33 13.45 7.24
C ALA A 39 -3.68 12.42 6.15
N ALA A 40 -4.12 12.87 4.98
CA ALA A 40 -4.38 11.99 3.85
C ALA A 40 -3.12 11.26 3.36
N TRP A 41 -1.98 11.96 3.28
CA TRP A 41 -0.70 11.33 2.94
C TRP A 41 -0.25 10.29 3.97
N SER A 42 -0.39 10.58 5.27
CA SER A 42 -0.10 9.61 6.33
C SER A 42 -0.93 8.33 6.17
N GLN A 43 -2.22 8.45 5.79
CA GLN A 43 -3.06 7.29 5.53
C GLN A 43 -2.57 6.46 4.33
N VAL A 44 -2.06 7.10 3.28
CA VAL A 44 -1.45 6.42 2.13
C VAL A 44 -0.19 5.67 2.55
N ASP A 45 0.68 6.32 3.33
CA ASP A 45 1.92 5.72 3.80
C ASP A 45 1.66 4.47 4.65
N ILE A 46 0.66 4.52 5.54
CA ILE A 46 0.25 3.35 6.35
C ILE A 46 -0.20 2.19 5.45
N VAL A 47 -0.98 2.47 4.39
CA VAL A 47 -1.45 1.43 3.47
C VAL A 47 -0.28 0.85 2.66
N LEU A 48 0.65 1.69 2.21
CA LEU A 48 1.84 1.24 1.48
C LEU A 48 2.73 0.37 2.38
N GLN A 49 2.94 0.77 3.63
CA GLN A 49 3.68 -0.02 4.61
C GLN A 49 3.01 -1.37 4.85
N ARG A 50 1.69 -1.39 5.10
CA ARG A 50 0.95 -2.65 5.28
C ARG A 50 1.04 -3.56 4.07
N ARG A 51 1.01 -3.01 2.84
CA ARG A 51 1.21 -3.79 1.62
C ARG A 51 2.61 -4.38 1.56
N ALA A 52 3.64 -3.58 1.87
CA ALA A 52 5.02 -4.04 1.90
C ALA A 52 5.24 -5.15 2.93
N ASP A 53 4.67 -5.01 4.13
CA ASP A 53 4.74 -6.00 5.20
C ASP A 53 4.04 -7.32 4.86
N LEU A 54 3.05 -7.30 3.96
CA LEU A 54 2.33 -8.49 3.49
C LEU A 54 3.05 -9.21 2.33
N ILE A 55 3.98 -8.57 1.62
CA ILE A 55 4.72 -9.20 0.51
C ILE A 55 5.44 -10.48 0.96
N PRO A 56 6.18 -10.51 2.10
CA PRO A 56 6.84 -11.73 2.56
C PRO A 56 5.87 -12.90 2.77
N ASN A 57 4.70 -12.64 3.34
CA ASN A 57 3.67 -13.67 3.57
C ASN A 57 3.12 -14.24 2.24
N LEU A 58 2.93 -13.36 1.24
CA LEU A 58 2.51 -13.79 -0.09
C LEU A 58 3.60 -14.62 -0.79
N VAL A 59 4.87 -14.19 -0.68
CA VAL A 59 6.02 -14.92 -1.22
C VAL A 59 6.15 -16.29 -0.57
N GLU A 60 5.97 -16.40 0.74
CA GLU A 60 6.05 -17.67 1.45
C GLU A 60 4.94 -18.63 1.03
N THR A 61 3.71 -18.12 0.87
CA THR A 61 2.59 -18.91 0.35
C THR A 61 2.89 -19.46 -1.04
N VAL A 62 3.34 -18.61 -1.97
CA VAL A 62 3.67 -19.04 -3.35
C VAL A 62 4.86 -20.01 -3.34
N ARG A 63 5.87 -19.78 -2.52
CA ARG A 63 7.02 -20.68 -2.36
C ARG A 63 6.60 -22.05 -1.84
N GLY A 64 5.65 -22.11 -0.91
CA GLY A 64 5.07 -23.35 -0.41
C GLY A 64 4.43 -24.19 -1.53
N TYR A 65 3.59 -23.55 -2.36
CA TYR A 65 3.00 -24.21 -3.54
C TYR A 65 4.07 -24.65 -4.55
N ALA A 66 5.03 -23.79 -4.88
CA ALA A 66 6.11 -24.13 -5.82
C ALA A 66 6.96 -25.32 -5.34
N LYS A 67 7.20 -25.46 -4.02
CA LYS A 67 7.92 -26.61 -3.44
C LYS A 67 7.12 -27.91 -3.58
N GLN A 68 5.80 -27.83 -3.40
CA GLN A 68 4.92 -28.97 -3.60
C GLN A 68 4.93 -29.41 -5.08
N GLU A 69 4.83 -28.46 -6.01
CA GLU A 69 4.94 -28.73 -7.44
C GLU A 69 6.29 -29.33 -7.83
N GLN A 70 7.40 -28.81 -7.30
CA GLN A 70 8.73 -29.36 -7.56
C GLN A 70 8.85 -30.83 -7.13
N THR A 71 8.20 -31.20 -6.02
CA THR A 71 8.17 -32.57 -5.52
C THR A 71 7.37 -33.47 -6.46
N VAL A 72 6.15 -33.06 -6.83
CA VAL A 72 5.27 -33.80 -7.75
C VAL A 72 5.94 -33.98 -9.11
N PHE A 73 6.47 -32.92 -9.71
CA PHE A 73 7.17 -33.02 -10.99
C PHE A 73 8.45 -33.85 -10.91
N GLY A 74 9.17 -33.78 -9.80
CA GLY A 74 10.35 -34.62 -9.54
C GLY A 74 9.99 -36.10 -9.48
N ASP A 75 8.90 -36.45 -8.80
CA ASP A 75 8.45 -37.84 -8.68
C ASP A 75 7.89 -38.38 -10.01
N ILE A 76 7.16 -37.56 -10.77
CA ILE A 76 6.74 -37.91 -12.14
C ILE A 76 7.97 -38.12 -13.04
N ALA A 77 8.98 -37.25 -12.96
CA ALA A 77 10.19 -37.38 -13.75
C ALA A 77 10.97 -38.66 -13.41
N LYS A 78 11.07 -39.02 -12.12
CA LYS A 78 11.67 -40.28 -11.66
C LYS A 78 10.86 -41.48 -12.15
N ALA A 79 9.55 -41.48 -11.99
CA ALA A 79 8.67 -42.57 -12.42
C ALA A 79 8.76 -42.77 -13.95
N ARG A 80 8.76 -41.68 -14.72
CA ARG A 80 8.99 -41.69 -16.17
C ARG A 80 10.38 -42.25 -16.52
N SER A 81 11.42 -41.82 -15.82
CA SER A 81 12.78 -42.35 -16.04
C SER A 81 12.84 -43.84 -15.74
N ALA A 82 12.23 -44.30 -14.63
CA ALA A 82 12.20 -45.72 -14.26
C ALA A 82 11.47 -46.57 -15.30
N LEU A 83 10.37 -46.06 -15.87
CA LEU A 83 9.63 -46.71 -16.96
C LEU A 83 10.49 -46.86 -18.22
N LEU A 84 11.24 -45.82 -18.58
CA LEU A 84 12.12 -45.82 -19.77
C LEU A 84 13.35 -46.73 -19.58
N SER A 85 13.87 -46.83 -18.36
CA SER A 85 15.03 -47.68 -18.02
C SER A 85 14.70 -49.15 -17.84
N ALA A 86 13.41 -49.52 -17.72
CA ALA A 86 12.98 -50.89 -17.48
C ALA A 86 13.24 -51.79 -18.70
N GLY A 87 14.13 -52.78 -18.51
CA GLY A 87 14.60 -53.67 -19.58
C GLY A 87 13.71 -54.87 -19.86
N THR A 88 12.86 -55.26 -18.90
CA THR A 88 11.96 -56.42 -19.04
C THR A 88 10.48 -56.01 -19.00
N PRO A 89 9.57 -56.78 -19.61
CA PRO A 89 8.13 -56.52 -19.54
C PRO A 89 7.59 -56.41 -18.11
N GLN A 90 8.09 -57.24 -17.19
CA GLN A 90 7.71 -57.23 -15.78
C GLN A 90 8.17 -55.94 -15.07
N GLN A 91 9.39 -55.45 -15.37
CA GLN A 91 9.89 -54.19 -14.83
C GLN A 91 9.09 -52.99 -15.37
N LYS A 92 8.66 -53.03 -16.64
CA LYS A 92 7.82 -51.97 -17.23
C LYS A 92 6.45 -51.89 -16.57
N ILE A 93 5.81 -53.04 -16.30
CA ILE A 93 4.52 -53.09 -15.59
C ILE A 93 4.66 -52.55 -14.16
N ALA A 94 5.72 -52.95 -13.45
CA ALA A 94 5.97 -52.47 -12.09
C ALA A 94 6.25 -50.95 -12.06
N ALA A 95 7.07 -50.44 -12.98
CA ALA A 95 7.34 -49.00 -13.10
C ALA A 95 6.11 -48.19 -13.54
N ASN A 96 5.21 -48.78 -14.34
CA ASN A 96 3.95 -48.13 -14.73
C ASN A 96 2.98 -47.96 -13.56
N GLY A 97 3.04 -48.84 -12.55
CA GLY A 97 2.24 -48.69 -11.32
C GLY A 97 2.77 -47.60 -10.37
N GLN A 98 3.93 -47.00 -10.66
CA GLN A 98 4.52 -45.90 -9.89
C GLN A 98 4.31 -44.52 -10.54
N LEU A 99 3.70 -44.46 -11.73
CA LEU A 99 3.21 -43.25 -12.40
C LEU A 99 1.80 -42.92 -11.92
#